data_AF-A0A9E4KYF7-F1
#
_entry.id   AF-A0A9E4KYF7-F1
#
_cell.length_a   1.000
_cell.length_b   1.000
_cell.length_c   1.000
_cell.angle_alpha   90.00
_cell.angle_beta   90.00
_cell.angle_gamma   90.00
#
_symmetry.space_group_name_H-M   'P 1'
#
loop_
_entity.id
_entity.type
_entity.pdbx_description
1 polymer ?
#
loop_
_entity_poly.entity_id
_entity_poly.type
_entity_poly.pdbx_seq_one_letter_code
_entity_poly.pdbx_strand_id
1 'polypeptide(L)'
;RIYTSGRAFDDGREAVLLLQFPRGARALSGDQGGRYVLIENLDNLPNSVIDTLPVAPDAEHQIKLEYFLPYQRELDFQQDFSNLLDAEVKVTLSDNLRLDSDSWLAEDESAAADGLRVYAGHLQMEVEPQLSFRISGDTSSTGPAVITSEAVPLLVAGAAVLIGATLLGLGWRRRRPSEVDSLVAELARLDADHDQGRINHDLYHQRRRELKAKLAERMAAAE
;
A
#
# COMPACT_ATOMS: atom_id res chain seq x y z
N ARG A 1 -15.73 18.41 -22.39
CA ARG A 1 -15.89 19.22 -21.15
C ARG A 1 -14.60 19.06 -20.36
N ILE A 2 -13.96 20.15 -19.96
CA ILE A 2 -12.73 20.10 -19.17
C ILE A 2 -13.18 19.95 -17.71
N TYR A 3 -12.88 18.81 -17.09
CA TYR A 3 -13.09 18.58 -15.66
C TYR A 3 -11.83 19.01 -14.93
N THR A 4 -11.60 20.32 -14.79
CA THR A 4 -10.63 20.80 -13.79
C THR A 4 -11.41 21.07 -12.50
N SER A 5 -11.15 20.29 -11.45
CA SER A 5 -11.43 20.81 -10.12
C SER A 5 -10.43 21.92 -9.90
N GLY A 6 -10.85 23.19 -9.95
CA GLY A 6 -9.99 24.37 -9.74
C GLY A 6 -9.40 24.49 -8.32
N ARG A 7 -9.23 23.36 -7.63
CA ARG A 7 -8.65 23.27 -6.30
C ARG A 7 -7.15 23.09 -6.46
N ALA A 8 -6.42 24.13 -6.11
CA ALA A 8 -4.98 24.04 -5.87
C ALA A 8 -4.72 23.51 -4.46
N PHE A 9 -3.65 22.74 -4.31
CA PHE A 9 -3.07 22.35 -3.03
C PHE A 9 -2.03 23.38 -2.58
N ASP A 10 -1.68 23.38 -1.28
CA ASP A 10 -0.73 24.34 -0.69
C ASP A 10 0.67 24.27 -1.31
N ASP A 11 1.01 23.16 -1.97
CA ASP A 11 2.26 22.94 -2.68
C ASP A 11 2.24 23.36 -4.17
N GLY A 12 1.15 24.00 -4.61
CA GLY A 12 0.97 24.50 -5.97
C GLY A 12 0.53 23.45 -6.98
N ARG A 13 0.28 22.21 -6.56
CA ARG A 13 -0.34 21.20 -7.44
C ARG A 13 -1.82 21.48 -7.64
N GLU A 14 -2.36 21.10 -8.79
CA GLU A 14 -3.79 21.20 -9.08
C GLU A 14 -4.44 19.83 -9.05
N ALA A 15 -5.68 19.77 -8.57
CA ALA A 15 -6.49 18.56 -8.62
C ALA A 15 -6.98 18.32 -10.06
N VAL A 16 -6.50 17.24 -10.69
CA VAL A 16 -6.81 16.91 -12.09
C VAL A 16 -7.95 15.90 -12.18
N LEU A 17 -7.85 14.81 -11.42
CA LEU A 17 -8.86 13.76 -11.42
C LEU A 17 -9.20 13.33 -10.01
N LEU A 18 -10.47 13.40 -9.66
CA LEU A 18 -11.02 12.89 -8.41
C LEU A 18 -11.60 11.49 -8.65
N LEU A 19 -11.12 10.52 -7.88
CA LEU A 19 -11.62 9.15 -7.86
C LEU A 19 -12.08 8.81 -6.45
N GLN A 20 -13.28 8.25 -6.34
CA GLN A 20 -13.85 7.83 -5.06
C GLN A 20 -13.60 6.33 -4.87
N PHE A 21 -13.19 5.94 -3.66
CA PHE A 21 -13.16 4.53 -3.33
C PHE A 21 -14.59 4.00 -3.11
N PRO A 22 -14.83 2.69 -3.33
CA PRO A 22 -16.10 2.06 -2.99
C PRO A 22 -16.45 2.27 -1.51
N ARG A 23 -17.75 2.28 -1.20
CA ARG A 23 -18.20 2.43 0.20
C ARG A 23 -17.62 1.33 1.08
N GLY A 24 -17.01 1.73 2.20
CA GLY A 24 -16.38 0.81 3.15
C GLY A 24 -14.98 0.34 2.76
N ALA A 25 -14.48 0.71 1.58
CA ALA A 25 -13.11 0.42 1.19
C ALA A 25 -12.11 1.26 2.00
N ARG A 26 -10.95 0.68 2.27
CA ARG A 26 -9.78 1.33 2.87
C ARG A 26 -8.64 1.30 1.87
N ALA A 27 -8.10 2.46 1.53
CA ALA A 27 -6.94 2.55 0.65
C ALA A 27 -5.76 1.76 1.25
N LEU A 28 -5.12 0.92 0.45
CA LEU A 28 -3.89 0.19 0.80
C LEU A 28 -2.66 0.94 0.32
N SER A 29 -2.78 1.68 -0.78
CA SER A 29 -1.72 2.54 -1.29
C SER A 29 -1.75 3.90 -0.58
N GLY A 30 -0.75 4.17 0.26
CA GLY A 30 -0.38 5.53 0.65
C GLY A 30 0.40 6.24 -0.46
N ASP A 31 0.63 7.54 -0.31
CA ASP A 31 1.29 8.44 -1.27
C ASP A 31 2.50 7.82 -1.99
N GLN A 32 2.27 7.19 -3.14
CA GLN A 32 3.31 6.57 -3.97
C GLN A 32 4.01 7.65 -4.82
N GLY A 33 4.81 8.48 -4.15
CA GLY A 33 5.71 9.42 -4.82
C GLY A 33 5.10 10.78 -5.17
N GLY A 34 4.12 11.26 -4.39
CA GLY A 34 3.57 12.61 -4.52
C GLY A 34 2.63 12.79 -5.70
N ARG A 35 2.20 11.71 -6.38
CA ARG A 35 1.22 11.80 -7.49
C ARG A 35 -0.21 11.83 -6.99
N TYR A 36 -0.50 11.06 -5.94
CA TYR A 36 -1.84 10.84 -5.44
C TYR A 36 -2.00 11.47 -4.08
N VAL A 37 -3.01 12.32 -3.92
CA VAL A 37 -3.38 12.88 -2.63
C VAL A 37 -4.60 12.13 -2.12
N LEU A 38 -4.42 11.35 -1.05
CA LEU A 38 -5.53 10.71 -0.35
C LEU A 38 -6.29 11.76 0.46
N ILE A 39 -7.61 11.78 0.32
CA ILE A 39 -8.49 12.65 1.09
C ILE A 39 -9.48 11.77 1.85
N GLU A 40 -9.32 11.71 3.15
CA GLU A 40 -10.17 10.88 4.02
C GLU A 40 -11.56 11.49 4.21
N ASN A 41 -11.64 12.84 4.25
CA ASN A 41 -12.87 13.58 4.52
C ASN A 41 -13.01 14.80 3.58
N LEU A 42 -13.33 14.54 2.32
CA LEU A 42 -13.80 15.58 1.40
C LEU A 42 -15.32 15.69 1.53
N ASP A 43 -15.90 16.89 1.53
CA ASP A 43 -17.34 17.14 1.76
C ASP A 43 -18.26 16.07 1.12
N ASN A 44 -18.85 15.20 1.94
CA ASN A 44 -19.73 14.08 1.55
C ASN A 44 -19.11 12.99 0.65
N LEU A 45 -17.80 13.00 0.44
CA LEU A 45 -17.03 12.03 -0.33
C LEU A 45 -15.94 11.38 0.55
N PRO A 46 -16.32 10.45 1.45
CA PRO A 46 -15.36 9.76 2.29
C PRO A 46 -14.45 8.88 1.44
N ASN A 47 -13.16 8.84 1.78
CA ASN A 47 -12.14 8.02 1.10
C ASN A 47 -12.10 8.29 -0.41
N SER A 48 -11.47 9.39 -0.78
CA SER A 48 -11.21 9.74 -2.18
C SER A 48 -9.72 9.88 -2.44
N VAL A 49 -9.31 9.71 -3.69
CA VAL A 49 -7.94 9.96 -4.15
C VAL A 49 -7.98 10.99 -5.28
N ILE A 50 -7.08 11.96 -5.21
CA ILE A 50 -6.89 12.96 -6.26
C ILE A 50 -5.57 12.66 -6.98
N ASP A 51 -5.65 12.48 -8.30
CA ASP A 51 -4.46 12.53 -9.15
C ASP A 51 -4.10 13.99 -9.42
N THR A 52 -2.85 14.35 -9.12
CA THR A 52 -2.34 15.70 -9.32
C THR A 52 -1.50 15.85 -10.60
N LEU A 53 -1.28 14.76 -11.34
CA LEU A 53 -0.55 14.87 -12.61
C LEU A 53 -1.49 15.34 -13.73
N PRO A 54 -1.08 16.34 -14.53
CA PRO A 54 -1.82 16.76 -15.70
C PRO A 54 -2.03 15.60 -16.68
N VAL A 55 -3.28 15.42 -17.13
CA VAL A 55 -3.63 14.47 -18.19
C VAL A 55 -3.68 15.24 -19.50
N ALA A 56 -2.73 14.95 -20.40
CA ALA A 56 -2.74 15.53 -21.74
C ALA A 56 -3.91 14.94 -22.56
N PRO A 57 -4.50 15.69 -23.50
CA PRO A 57 -5.47 15.14 -24.43
C PRO A 57 -4.82 14.01 -25.24
N ASP A 58 -5.60 12.96 -25.52
CA ASP A 58 -5.19 11.78 -26.29
C ASP A 58 -4.02 10.97 -25.71
N ALA A 59 -3.55 11.32 -24.50
CA ALA A 59 -2.54 10.54 -23.80
C ALA A 59 -3.20 9.41 -23.02
N GLU A 60 -2.60 8.23 -23.08
CA GLU A 60 -2.97 7.11 -22.23
C GLU A 60 -2.59 7.43 -20.77
N HIS A 61 -3.58 7.37 -19.88
CA HIS A 61 -3.40 7.68 -18.46
C HIS A 61 -3.83 6.51 -17.60
N GLN A 62 -2.85 5.77 -17.08
CA GLN A 62 -3.11 4.65 -16.21
C GLN A 62 -3.13 5.09 -14.74
N ILE A 63 -4.16 4.64 -14.04
CA ILE A 63 -4.30 4.82 -12.59
C ILE A 63 -4.48 3.46 -11.96
N LYS A 64 -3.68 3.18 -10.92
CA LYS A 64 -3.75 1.95 -10.15
C LYS A 64 -4.15 2.30 -8.73
N LEU A 65 -5.29 1.79 -8.30
CA LEU A 65 -5.79 1.94 -6.93
C LEU A 65 -5.81 0.57 -6.26
N GLU A 66 -5.18 0.47 -5.10
CA GLU A 66 -5.24 -0.73 -4.27
C GLU A 66 -6.01 -0.39 -2.99
N TYR A 67 -7.01 -1.20 -2.68
CA TYR A 67 -7.84 -1.01 -1.51
C TYR A 67 -8.28 -2.36 -0.93
N PHE A 68 -8.64 -2.33 0.35
CA PHE A 68 -9.26 -3.43 1.06
C PHE A 68 -10.73 -3.13 1.29
N LEU A 69 -11.62 -4.02 0.85
CA LEU A 69 -13.06 -3.90 1.02
C LEU A 69 -13.55 -5.12 1.83
N PRO A 70 -13.89 -4.95 3.12
CA PRO A 70 -14.35 -6.07 3.92
C PRO A 70 -15.72 -6.57 3.43
N TYR A 71 -15.85 -7.88 3.29
CA TYR A 71 -17.13 -8.57 3.06
C TYR A 71 -17.15 -9.90 3.81
N GLN A 72 -18.33 -10.51 3.97
CA GLN A 72 -18.48 -11.76 4.72
C GLN A 72 -18.87 -12.92 3.79
N ARG A 73 -20.12 -12.92 3.30
CA ARG A 73 -20.68 -13.91 2.37
C ARG A 73 -21.09 -13.32 1.04
N GLU A 74 -21.45 -12.04 1.09
CA GLU A 74 -22.00 -11.29 -0.02
C GLU A 74 -21.46 -9.86 0.06
N LEU A 75 -21.25 -9.28 -1.11
CA LEU A 75 -20.85 -7.89 -1.29
C LEU A 75 -21.66 -7.31 -2.45
N ASP A 76 -22.58 -6.40 -2.13
CA ASP A 76 -23.18 -5.53 -3.13
C ASP A 76 -22.19 -4.40 -3.43
N PHE A 77 -21.47 -4.52 -4.54
CA PHE A 77 -20.56 -3.49 -5.01
C PHE A 77 -21.36 -2.43 -5.76
N GLN A 78 -21.18 -1.17 -5.37
CA GLN A 78 -21.71 -0.01 -6.07
C GLN A 78 -20.65 1.09 -6.08
N GLN A 79 -20.31 1.59 -7.26
CA GLN A 79 -19.38 2.71 -7.43
C GLN A 79 -19.93 3.68 -8.46
N ASP A 80 -20.08 4.93 -8.04
CA ASP A 80 -20.45 6.02 -8.93
C ASP A 80 -19.19 6.63 -9.54
N PHE A 81 -19.22 6.88 -10.84
CA PHE A 81 -18.13 7.56 -11.54
C PHE A 81 -18.57 8.95 -11.97
N SER A 82 -17.82 9.97 -11.53
CA SER A 82 -18.08 11.36 -11.91
C SER A 82 -17.52 11.73 -13.29
N ASN A 83 -16.77 10.84 -13.93
CA ASN A 83 -16.14 11.06 -15.23
C ASN A 83 -16.72 10.08 -16.26
N LEU A 84 -16.77 10.49 -17.52
CA LEU A 84 -17.09 9.58 -18.62
C LEU A 84 -15.97 8.53 -18.72
N LEU A 85 -16.36 7.26 -18.79
CA LEU A 85 -15.46 6.13 -18.92
C LEU A 85 -15.89 5.34 -20.15
N ASP A 86 -14.93 5.10 -21.03
CA ASP A 86 -15.04 4.15 -22.13
C ASP A 86 -13.85 3.19 -21.95
N ALA A 87 -14.10 2.07 -21.28
CA ALA A 87 -13.04 1.19 -20.82
C ALA A 87 -13.45 -0.29 -20.80
N GLU A 88 -12.46 -1.16 -20.99
CA GLU A 88 -12.59 -2.56 -20.64
C GLU A 88 -12.47 -2.72 -19.12
N VAL A 89 -13.46 -3.37 -18.52
CA VAL A 89 -13.49 -3.68 -17.10
C VAL A 89 -13.25 -5.18 -16.94
N LYS A 90 -12.27 -5.52 -16.11
CA LYS A 90 -11.92 -6.89 -15.77
C LYS A 90 -11.96 -7.09 -14.27
N VAL A 91 -12.72 -8.08 -13.83
CA VAL A 91 -12.83 -8.50 -12.43
C VAL A 91 -12.29 -9.91 -12.31
N THR A 92 -11.25 -10.09 -11.51
CA THR A 92 -10.69 -11.42 -11.22
C THR A 92 -11.08 -11.82 -9.81
N LEU A 93 -11.70 -12.99 -9.68
CA LEU A 93 -12.16 -13.55 -8.41
C LEU A 93 -11.57 -14.95 -8.21
N SER A 94 -11.54 -15.43 -6.96
CA SER A 94 -11.26 -16.83 -6.68
C SER A 94 -12.39 -17.74 -7.17
N ASP A 95 -12.09 -19.01 -7.43
CA ASP A 95 -13.02 -20.01 -7.98
C ASP A 95 -14.27 -20.29 -7.12
N ASN A 96 -14.15 -20.10 -5.80
CA ASN A 96 -15.21 -20.19 -4.80
C ASN A 96 -16.11 -18.96 -4.72
N LEU A 97 -15.77 -17.88 -5.44
CA LEU A 97 -16.57 -16.66 -5.52
C LEU A 97 -17.31 -16.62 -6.87
N ARG A 98 -18.46 -15.97 -6.86
CA ARG A 98 -19.30 -15.75 -8.04
C ARG A 98 -19.64 -14.28 -8.14
N LEU A 99 -19.66 -13.77 -9.37
CA LEU A 99 -20.11 -12.43 -9.70
C LEU A 99 -21.47 -12.51 -10.39
N ASP A 100 -22.43 -11.76 -9.88
CA ASP A 100 -23.74 -11.54 -10.46
C ASP A 100 -23.83 -10.07 -10.90
N SER A 101 -24.16 -9.83 -12.15
CA SER A 101 -24.26 -8.47 -12.71
C SER A 101 -25.37 -8.40 -13.75
N ASP A 102 -25.89 -7.20 -13.96
CA ASP A 102 -26.97 -6.91 -14.91
C ASP A 102 -26.52 -6.94 -16.37
N SER A 103 -25.77 -7.99 -16.78
CA SER A 103 -25.41 -8.39 -18.15
C SER A 103 -24.21 -7.73 -18.85
N TRP A 104 -23.55 -6.73 -18.25
CA TRP A 104 -22.41 -6.07 -18.90
C TRP A 104 -21.04 -6.73 -18.59
N LEU A 105 -20.95 -7.55 -17.53
CA LEU A 105 -19.82 -8.45 -17.29
C LEU A 105 -20.19 -9.89 -17.63
N ALA A 106 -19.39 -10.53 -18.46
CA ALA A 106 -19.48 -11.96 -18.75
C ALA A 106 -18.24 -12.69 -18.23
N GLU A 107 -18.39 -13.96 -17.84
CA GLU A 107 -17.25 -14.80 -17.49
C GLU A 107 -16.41 -15.06 -18.75
N ASP A 108 -15.13 -14.72 -18.69
CA ASP A 108 -14.15 -14.98 -19.73
C ASP A 108 -13.39 -16.27 -19.39
N GLU A 109 -13.92 -17.39 -19.89
CA GLU A 109 -13.35 -18.73 -19.69
C GLU A 109 -11.93 -18.84 -20.27
N SER A 110 -11.59 -18.01 -21.26
CA SER A 110 -10.27 -18.05 -21.91
C SER A 110 -9.17 -17.41 -21.06
N ALA A 111 -9.54 -16.52 -20.14
CA ALA A 111 -8.64 -15.84 -19.21
C ALA A 111 -8.61 -16.48 -17.82
N ALA A 112 -9.36 -17.58 -17.61
CA ALA A 112 -9.34 -18.32 -16.36
C ALA A 112 -7.94 -18.89 -16.08
N ALA A 113 -7.47 -18.72 -14.85
CA ALA A 113 -6.22 -19.28 -14.36
C ALA A 113 -6.52 -20.26 -13.22
N ASP A 114 -5.54 -21.07 -12.81
CA ASP A 114 -5.74 -22.08 -11.77
C ASP A 114 -6.28 -21.44 -10.47
N GLY A 115 -7.50 -21.80 -10.09
CA GLY A 115 -8.22 -21.26 -8.94
C GLY A 115 -8.79 -19.83 -9.10
N LEU A 116 -8.76 -19.24 -10.30
CA LEU A 116 -9.25 -17.88 -10.56
C LEU A 116 -10.28 -17.85 -11.69
N ARG A 117 -11.39 -17.15 -11.45
CA ARG A 117 -12.41 -16.78 -12.45
C ARG A 117 -12.18 -15.35 -12.91
N VAL A 118 -12.33 -15.11 -14.20
CA VAL A 118 -12.22 -13.77 -14.79
C VAL A 118 -13.56 -13.39 -15.38
N TYR A 119 -14.05 -12.21 -15.03
CA TYR A 119 -15.21 -11.57 -15.65
C TYR A 119 -14.73 -10.34 -16.41
N ALA A 120 -15.10 -10.21 -17.67
CA ALA A 120 -14.71 -9.10 -18.52
C ALA A 120 -15.94 -8.49 -19.20
N GLY A 121 -15.87 -7.20 -19.45
CA GLY A 121 -16.95 -6.44 -20.07
C GLY A 121 -16.44 -5.09 -20.56
N HIS A 122 -17.16 -4.51 -21.50
CA HIS A 122 -16.87 -3.16 -21.96
C HIS A 122 -17.86 -2.20 -21.34
N LEU A 123 -17.36 -1.25 -20.56
CA LEU A 123 -18.16 -0.23 -19.90
C LEU A 123 -18.06 1.06 -20.71
N GLN A 124 -19.15 1.38 -21.41
CA GLN A 124 -19.30 2.65 -22.12
C GLN A 124 -20.31 3.51 -21.37
N MET A 125 -19.83 4.64 -20.84
CA MET A 125 -20.60 5.50 -19.93
C MET A 125 -21.00 6.80 -20.62
N GLU A 126 -22.30 7.01 -20.84
CA GLU A 126 -22.80 8.23 -21.50
C GLU A 126 -23.03 9.38 -20.51
N VAL A 127 -23.66 9.16 -19.34
CA VAL A 127 -23.85 10.16 -18.25
C VAL A 127 -24.13 9.45 -16.92
N GLU A 128 -23.35 9.75 -15.87
CA GLU A 128 -23.57 9.31 -14.46
C GLU A 128 -23.88 7.81 -14.22
N PRO A 129 -23.25 6.85 -14.91
CA PRO A 129 -23.56 5.46 -14.66
C PRO A 129 -22.84 4.95 -13.39
N GLN A 130 -23.59 4.12 -12.70
CA GLN A 130 -23.15 3.40 -11.54
C GLN A 130 -22.62 2.04 -11.99
N LEU A 131 -21.41 1.72 -11.56
CA LEU A 131 -20.88 0.37 -11.65
C LEU A 131 -21.46 -0.45 -10.49
N SER A 132 -22.34 -1.40 -10.80
CA SER A 132 -22.93 -2.29 -9.81
C SER A 132 -22.81 -3.76 -10.19
N PHE A 133 -22.42 -4.57 -9.21
CA PHE A 133 -22.44 -6.02 -9.29
C PHE A 133 -22.45 -6.60 -7.87
N ARG A 134 -22.83 -7.86 -7.75
CA ARG A 134 -22.89 -8.59 -6.50
C ARG A 134 -21.87 -9.71 -6.51
N ILE A 135 -21.00 -9.75 -5.52
CA ILE A 135 -20.11 -10.88 -5.29
C ILE A 135 -20.74 -11.75 -4.20
N SER A 136 -20.81 -13.06 -4.44
CA SER A 136 -21.28 -14.03 -3.46
C SER A 136 -20.33 -15.23 -3.37
N GLY A 137 -20.19 -15.82 -2.19
CA GLY A 137 -19.38 -17.01 -1.98
C GLY A 137 -18.82 -17.10 -0.57
N ASP A 138 -18.30 -18.27 -0.22
CA ASP A 138 -17.69 -18.49 1.08
C ASP A 138 -16.23 -18.05 1.04
N THR A 139 -15.90 -16.98 1.77
CA THR A 139 -14.51 -16.55 2.02
C THR A 139 -13.74 -17.49 2.92
N SER A 140 -14.40 -18.57 3.38
CA SER A 140 -13.91 -19.69 4.18
C SER A 140 -12.84 -20.54 3.48
N SER A 141 -12.05 -19.98 2.56
CA SER A 141 -10.80 -20.63 2.20
C SER A 141 -9.96 -20.67 3.47
N THR A 142 -9.63 -21.88 3.90
CA THR A 142 -8.83 -22.16 5.09
C THR A 142 -7.36 -21.84 4.79
N GLY A 143 -7.10 -20.64 4.28
CA GLY A 143 -5.78 -20.04 4.11
C GLY A 143 -5.37 -19.29 5.38
N PRO A 144 -4.07 -19.02 5.58
CA PRO A 144 -3.54 -18.53 6.84
C PRO A 144 -4.29 -17.28 7.28
N ALA A 145 -4.88 -17.36 8.47
CA ALA A 145 -5.68 -16.31 9.07
C ALA A 145 -5.00 -14.94 8.87
N VAL A 146 -5.68 -14.04 8.18
CA VAL A 146 -5.30 -12.63 8.14
C VAL A 146 -5.35 -12.15 9.59
N ILE A 147 -4.18 -11.86 10.13
CA ILE A 147 -4.01 -11.46 11.51
C ILE A 147 -4.62 -10.06 11.65
N THR A 148 -5.87 -10.01 12.07
CA THR A 148 -6.55 -8.78 12.46
C THR A 148 -5.77 -8.11 13.59
N SER A 149 -5.64 -6.78 13.51
CA SER A 149 -4.70 -5.91 14.25
C SER A 149 -4.74 -5.93 15.80
N GLU A 150 -5.43 -6.86 16.44
CA GLU A 150 -5.32 -7.10 17.88
C GLU A 150 -4.21 -8.09 18.27
N ALA A 151 -3.62 -8.81 17.31
CA ALA A 151 -2.48 -9.72 17.55
C ALA A 151 -1.11 -9.14 17.16
N VAL A 152 -1.01 -7.81 17.06
CA VAL A 152 0.24 -7.08 16.83
C VAL A 152 1.35 -7.42 17.86
N PRO A 153 1.07 -7.70 19.16
CA PRO A 153 2.15 -8.06 20.08
C PRO A 153 2.79 -9.44 19.80
N LEU A 154 2.08 -10.36 19.15
CA LEU A 154 2.52 -11.75 18.96
C LEU A 154 3.26 -11.97 17.64
N LEU A 155 2.95 -11.21 16.60
CA LEU A 155 3.72 -11.22 15.35
C LEU A 155 5.11 -10.59 15.48
N VAL A 156 5.27 -9.58 16.34
CA VAL A 156 6.59 -9.01 16.65
C VAL A 156 7.50 -10.03 17.33
N ALA A 157 6.92 -10.93 18.15
CA ALA A 157 7.67 -12.04 18.76
C ALA A 157 8.08 -13.11 17.73
N GLY A 158 7.21 -13.45 16.77
CA GLY A 158 7.50 -14.43 15.71
C GLY A 158 8.54 -13.95 14.69
N ALA A 159 8.46 -12.69 14.27
CA ALA A 159 9.43 -12.09 13.36
C ALA A 159 10.83 -11.94 13.99
N ALA A 160 10.91 -11.66 15.29
CA ALA A 160 12.19 -11.61 16.01
C ALA A 160 12.90 -12.97 16.05
N VAL A 161 12.16 -14.09 16.16
CA VAL A 161 12.73 -15.44 16.16
C VAL A 161 13.22 -15.84 14.77
N LEU A 162 12.46 -15.52 13.71
CA LEU A 162 12.88 -15.83 12.34
C LEU A 162 14.08 -14.98 11.91
N ILE A 163 14.09 -13.67 12.17
CA ILE A 163 15.25 -12.80 11.89
C ILE A 163 16.47 -13.25 12.72
N GLY A 164 16.26 -13.65 13.98
CA GLY A 164 17.29 -14.25 14.82
C GLY A 164 17.88 -15.52 14.20
N ALA A 165 17.05 -16.42 13.69
CA ALA A 165 17.47 -17.67 13.07
C ALA A 165 18.17 -17.47 11.72
N THR A 166 17.74 -16.53 10.87
CA THR A 166 18.45 -16.20 9.61
C THR A 166 19.77 -15.48 9.89
N LEU A 167 19.84 -14.58 10.88
CA LEU A 167 21.10 -13.93 11.28
C LEU A 167 22.10 -14.91 11.91
N LEU A 168 21.62 -15.94 12.64
CA LEU A 168 22.43 -17.03 13.17
C LEU A 168 22.89 -17.99 12.06
N GLY A 169 22.02 -18.33 11.10
CA GLY A 169 22.32 -19.21 9.98
C GLY A 169 23.30 -18.61 8.96
N LEU A 170 23.17 -17.32 8.62
CA LEU A 170 24.18 -16.61 7.83
C LEU A 170 25.44 -16.26 8.66
N GLY A 171 25.36 -16.39 9.98
CA GLY A 171 26.45 -16.11 10.92
C GLY A 171 27.61 -17.11 10.87
N TRP A 172 27.37 -18.34 10.41
CA TRP A 172 28.41 -19.38 10.38
C TRP A 172 29.36 -19.31 9.17
N ARG A 173 29.13 -18.37 8.25
CA ARG A 173 30.10 -18.01 7.20
C ARG A 173 30.77 -16.66 7.41
N ARG A 174 30.73 -16.12 8.64
CA ARG A 174 31.26 -14.78 8.95
C ARG A 174 32.78 -14.74 8.84
N ARG A 175 33.22 -14.07 7.78
CA ARG A 175 34.35 -13.13 7.82
C ARG A 175 34.29 -12.38 9.16
N ARG A 176 35.41 -12.29 9.87
CA ARG A 176 35.50 -11.54 11.12
C ARG A 176 34.91 -10.14 10.85
N PRO A 177 33.85 -9.72 11.57
CA PRO A 177 33.28 -8.39 11.39
C PRO A 177 34.41 -7.38 11.55
N SER A 178 34.49 -6.42 10.63
CA SER A 178 35.51 -5.40 10.75
C SER A 178 35.23 -4.58 12.03
N GLU A 179 36.27 -4.03 12.65
CA GLU A 179 36.10 -3.15 13.81
C GLU A 179 35.25 -1.91 13.46
N VAL A 180 35.15 -1.56 12.17
CA VAL A 180 34.27 -0.50 11.67
C VAL A 180 32.80 -0.93 11.80
N ASP A 181 32.47 -2.16 11.41
CA ASP A 181 31.10 -2.68 11.49
C ASP A 181 30.58 -2.73 12.94
N SER A 182 31.46 -3.05 13.91
CA SER A 182 31.07 -3.06 15.32
C SER A 182 30.80 -1.66 15.87
N LEU A 183 31.60 -0.66 15.48
CA LEU A 183 31.38 0.75 15.87
C LEU A 183 30.09 1.32 15.26
N VAL A 184 29.78 0.97 14.01
CA VAL A 184 28.52 1.37 13.35
C VAL A 184 27.32 0.74 14.06
N ALA A 185 27.41 -0.55 14.42
CA ALA A 185 26.36 -1.22 15.17
C ALA A 185 26.15 -0.61 16.57
N GLU A 186 27.24 -0.20 17.24
CA GLU A 186 27.17 0.47 18.55
C GLU A 186 26.51 1.85 18.45
N LEU A 187 26.80 2.63 17.40
CA LEU A 187 26.12 3.90 17.11
C LEU A 187 24.62 3.71 16.88
N ALA A 188 24.22 2.74 16.07
CA ALA A 188 22.81 2.47 15.79
C ALA A 188 22.05 2.06 17.07
N ARG A 189 22.69 1.26 17.93
CA ARG A 189 22.12 0.88 19.23
C ARG A 189 21.99 2.08 20.17
N LEU A 190 22.99 2.96 20.21
CA LEU A 190 22.97 4.17 21.02
C LEU A 190 21.84 5.13 20.58
N ASP A 191 21.63 5.28 19.27
CA ASP A 191 20.54 6.09 18.70
C ASP A 191 19.16 5.49 19.10
N ALA A 192 18.99 4.18 18.96
CA ALA A 192 17.75 3.50 19.34
C ALA A 192 17.44 3.61 20.86
N ASP A 193 18.45 3.51 21.73
CA ASP A 193 18.27 3.68 23.18
C ASP A 193 17.93 5.14 23.55
N HIS A 194 18.41 6.14 22.78
CA HIS A 194 18.05 7.55 22.96
C HIS A 194 16.61 7.83 22.52
N ASP A 195 16.20 7.33 21.36
CA ASP A 195 14.83 7.47 20.84
C ASP A 195 13.79 6.85 21.78
N GLN A 196 14.17 5.77 22.48
CA GLN A 196 13.35 5.10 23.50
C GLN A 196 13.39 5.79 24.88
N GLY A 197 14.16 6.88 25.03
CA GLY A 197 14.29 7.60 26.30
C GLY A 197 15.03 6.84 27.40
N ARG A 198 15.80 5.79 27.05
CA ARG A 198 16.53 4.97 28.04
C ARG A 198 17.82 5.61 28.52
N ILE A 199 18.36 6.55 27.75
CA ILE A 199 19.59 7.28 28.08
C ILE A 199 19.34 8.78 28.11
N ASN A 200 20.02 9.45 29.03
CA ASN A 200 19.98 10.91 29.15
C ASN A 200 20.59 11.57 27.90
N HIS A 201 20.01 12.70 27.47
CA HIS A 201 20.41 13.42 26.25
C HIS A 201 21.88 13.86 26.26
N ASP A 202 22.41 14.29 27.41
CA ASP A 202 23.81 14.75 27.52
C ASP A 202 24.78 13.58 27.40
N LEU A 203 24.44 12.45 28.05
CA LEU A 203 25.21 11.21 27.96
C LEU A 203 25.19 10.64 26.53
N TYR A 204 24.06 10.75 25.83
CA TYR A 204 23.94 10.36 24.43
C TYR A 204 24.92 11.13 23.54
N HIS A 205 24.92 12.46 23.61
CA HIS A 205 25.81 13.28 22.78
C HIS A 205 27.28 13.05 23.08
N GLN A 206 27.64 12.86 24.35
CA GLN A 206 29.00 12.51 24.74
C GLN A 206 29.44 11.20 24.07
N ARG A 207 28.70 10.11 24.29
CA ARG A 207 29.03 8.78 23.75
C ARG A 207 29.05 8.77 22.23
N ARG A 208 28.11 9.47 21.60
CA ARG A 208 28.04 9.58 20.14
C ARG A 208 29.28 10.25 19.54
N ARG A 209 29.79 11.30 20.19
CA ARG A 209 31.05 11.95 19.76
C ARG A 209 32.24 11.01 19.90
N GLU A 210 32.35 10.31 21.02
CA GLU A 210 33.44 9.34 21.27
C GLU A 210 33.45 8.21 20.23
N LEU A 211 32.29 7.63 19.92
CA LEU A 211 32.17 6.57 18.91
C LEU A 211 32.47 7.07 17.50
N LYS A 212 32.00 8.28 17.13
CA LYS A 212 32.32 8.89 15.84
C LYS A 212 33.81 9.20 15.69
N ALA A 213 34.47 9.64 16.76
CA ALA A 213 35.92 9.89 16.75
C ALA A 213 36.70 8.58 16.49
N LYS A 214 36.34 7.49 17.19
CA LYS A 214 36.94 6.17 16.97
C LYS A 214 36.69 5.65 15.55
N LEU A 215 35.49 5.85 15.01
CA LEU A 215 35.15 5.46 13.64
C LEU A 215 36.03 6.21 12.62
N ALA A 216 36.19 7.53 12.79
CA ALA A 216 37.04 8.33 11.93
C ALA A 216 38.51 7.90 12.00
N GLU A 217 39.03 7.61 13.19
CA GLU A 217 40.40 7.10 13.38
C GLU A 217 40.61 5.76 12.64
N ARG A 218 39.64 4.84 12.71
CA ARG A 218 39.72 3.55 12.01
C ARG A 218 39.63 3.66 10.49
N MET A 219 38.81 4.58 9.97
CA MET A 219 38.74 4.82 8.53
C MET A 219 40.02 5.45 8.00
N ALA A 220 40.59 6.43 8.73
CA ALA A 220 41.86 7.05 8.36
C ALA A 220 43.05 6.07 8.39
N ALA A 221 43.02 5.06 9.28
CA ALA A 221 44.06 4.04 9.35
C ALA A 221 43.92 2.94 8.27
N ALA A 222 42.81 2.89 7.53
CA ALA A 222 42.53 1.91 6.50
C ALA A 222 42.83 2.42 5.08
N GLU A 223 43.11 3.72 4.92
CA GLU A 223 43.59 4.37 3.69
C GLU A 223 45.12 4.29 3.58
#